data_AF-A0A8B9Q935-F1
#
_entry.id   AF-A0A8B9Q935-F1
#
_cell.length_a   1.000
_cell.length_b   1.000
_cell.length_c   1.000
_cell.angle_alpha   90.00
_cell.angle_beta   90.00
_cell.angle_gamma   90.00
#
_symmetry.space_group_name_H-M   'P 1'
#
loop_
_entity.id
_entity.type
_entity.pdbx_description
1 polymer ?
#
loop_
_entity_poly.entity_id
_entity_poly.type
_entity_poly.pdbx_seq_one_letter_code
_entity_poly.pdbx_strand_id
1 'polypeptide(L)'
;MKSGDARVALIGFPSVGKSTFLSLMTSTASEAASYEFTTLTCIPGVIEYKGANIQLLDLPGIIEGAAQGKGRGRQVIAVARTADVVIMMLDATKGEVQRALLEKELESVGIRLNKSKPNIYFKPKKGGGISFNSTVTLTQCSEKLVQLILHEYKIFNAEVLFREDCSPDEFIDVIVGNRVYMPCLYVYNKIDQISMEEVDRLARRPHSVVISCGMKLNLDYLLEKLWEYLALTCIYTKKRGQRPDFTDAIILRKGASVEHVCHRIHRSLASQFKYALVWGTSTKYSPQRVGLTHMMEHEDVIQIVKK
;
A
#
# COMPACT_ATOMS: atom_id res chain seq x y z
N MET A 1 4.55 16.04 5.78
CA MET A 1 3.23 15.73 5.23
C MET A 1 3.43 15.19 3.81
N LYS A 2 2.80 14.07 3.46
CA LYS A 2 2.97 13.40 2.18
C LYS A 2 2.39 14.28 1.06
N SER A 3 3.16 14.57 0.00
CA SER A 3 2.64 15.08 -1.28
C SER A 3 1.92 13.94 -2.01
N GLY A 4 0.72 14.21 -2.54
CA GLY A 4 -0.21 13.21 -3.11
C GLY A 4 -1.24 12.66 -2.11
N ASP A 5 -2.44 12.30 -2.58
CA ASP A 5 -3.49 11.62 -1.78
C ASP A 5 -3.12 10.15 -1.51
N ALA A 6 -2.44 9.53 -2.48
CA ALA A 6 -1.94 8.17 -2.45
C ALA A 6 -0.56 8.08 -3.10
N ARG A 7 0.23 7.06 -2.72
CA ARG A 7 1.51 6.72 -3.35
C ARG A 7 1.50 5.30 -3.87
N VAL A 8 1.88 5.15 -5.13
CA VAL A 8 1.95 3.86 -5.82
C VAL A 8 3.39 3.66 -6.27
N ALA A 9 3.99 2.55 -5.87
CA ALA A 9 5.33 2.18 -6.33
C ALA A 9 5.23 1.36 -7.61
N LEU A 10 5.84 1.81 -8.70
CA LEU A 10 5.95 1.05 -9.95
C LEU A 10 7.27 0.28 -9.95
N ILE A 11 7.18 -1.04 -10.09
CA ILE A 11 8.32 -1.96 -10.09
C ILE A 11 8.20 -2.88 -11.30
N GLY A 12 9.31 -3.16 -11.97
CA GLY A 12 9.33 -4.08 -13.12
C GLY A 12 10.65 -3.98 -13.87
N PHE A 13 11.06 -5.05 -14.54
CA PHE A 13 12.34 -5.09 -15.27
C PHE A 13 12.45 -3.99 -16.32
N PRO A 14 13.66 -3.63 -16.78
CA PRO A 14 13.82 -2.82 -17.98
C PRO A 14 12.99 -3.41 -19.15
N SER A 15 12.50 -2.53 -20.04
CA SER A 15 11.80 -2.94 -21.27
C SER A 15 10.45 -3.65 -21.12
N VAL A 16 9.85 -3.70 -19.93
CA VAL A 16 8.46 -4.18 -19.71
C VAL A 16 7.39 -3.13 -20.02
N GLY A 17 7.78 -1.90 -20.37
CA GLY A 17 6.85 -0.81 -20.73
C GLY A 17 6.52 0.18 -19.61
N LYS A 18 7.30 0.22 -18.51
CA LYS A 18 7.12 1.16 -17.39
C LYS A 18 7.09 2.63 -17.83
N SER A 19 8.08 3.05 -18.61
CA SER A 19 8.20 4.45 -19.08
C SER A 19 7.03 4.83 -19.99
N THR A 20 6.60 3.91 -20.85
CA THR A 20 5.41 4.10 -21.70
C THR A 20 4.16 4.23 -20.85
N PHE A 21 3.99 3.37 -19.83
CA PHE A 21 2.87 3.46 -18.90
C PHE A 21 2.85 4.79 -18.15
N LEU A 22 3.99 5.21 -17.58
CA LEU A 22 4.13 6.52 -16.94
C LEU A 22 3.68 7.64 -17.89
N SER A 23 4.24 7.69 -19.10
CA SER A 23 3.91 8.74 -20.08
C SER A 23 2.43 8.75 -20.51
N LEU A 24 1.75 7.60 -20.50
CA LEU A 24 0.35 7.51 -20.91
C LEU A 24 -0.62 7.90 -19.79
N MET A 25 -0.27 7.61 -18.53
CA MET A 25 -1.18 7.77 -17.40
C MET A 25 -1.00 9.07 -16.64
N THR A 26 0.14 9.74 -16.79
CA THR A 26 0.44 10.96 -16.02
C THR A 26 0.08 12.21 -16.79
N SER A 27 -0.66 13.12 -16.16
CA SER A 27 -1.06 14.41 -16.74
C SER A 27 0.11 15.41 -16.80
N THR A 28 1.14 15.24 -15.96
CA THR A 28 2.37 16.03 -15.98
C THR A 28 3.45 15.35 -16.81
N ALA A 29 3.73 15.92 -17.98
CA ALA A 29 4.91 15.57 -18.77
C ALA A 29 6.15 16.07 -18.03
N SER A 30 6.80 15.20 -17.26
CA SER A 30 8.24 15.23 -16.96
C SER A 30 8.89 16.63 -16.92
N GLU A 31 8.39 17.55 -16.10
CA GLU A 31 9.20 18.69 -15.67
C GLU A 31 9.93 18.25 -14.41
N ALA A 32 11.26 18.31 -14.47
CA ALA A 32 12.16 18.01 -13.37
C ALA A 32 11.79 18.86 -12.14
N ALA A 33 10.89 18.35 -11.31
CA ALA A 33 10.34 19.11 -10.19
C ALA A 33 11.29 19.01 -9.00
N SER A 34 12.08 20.07 -8.87
CA SER A 34 12.76 20.55 -7.68
C SER A 34 11.81 20.62 -6.47
N TYR A 35 11.53 19.48 -5.87
CA TYR A 35 11.11 19.41 -4.47
C TYR A 35 12.34 19.08 -3.64
N GLU A 36 12.52 19.76 -2.50
CA GLU A 36 13.71 19.79 -1.63
C GLU A 36 14.16 18.43 -1.02
N PHE A 37 13.72 17.30 -1.56
CA PHE A 37 14.20 15.96 -1.22
C PHE A 37 14.37 15.06 -2.44
N THR A 38 14.75 15.62 -3.60
CA THR A 38 15.07 14.87 -4.82
C THR A 38 16.41 14.14 -4.67
N THR A 39 16.44 13.05 -3.91
CA THR A 39 17.50 12.06 -4.04
C THR A 39 17.27 11.27 -5.33
N LEU A 40 17.98 11.70 -6.38
CA LEU A 40 18.41 10.95 -7.59
C LEU A 40 17.71 9.60 -7.81
N THR A 41 16.91 9.52 -8.89
CA THR A 41 16.40 8.33 -9.64
C THR A 41 14.93 7.94 -9.56
N CYS A 42 14.06 8.53 -8.73
CA CYS A 42 12.61 8.29 -8.85
C CYS A 42 11.99 9.37 -9.74
N ILE A 43 11.35 9.00 -10.85
CA ILE A 43 10.54 9.93 -11.67
C ILE A 43 9.11 9.90 -11.09
N PRO A 44 8.66 10.94 -10.38
CA PRO A 44 7.31 10.99 -9.87
C PRO A 44 6.35 11.38 -11.02
N GLY A 45 5.41 10.50 -11.31
CA GLY A 45 4.24 10.81 -12.13
C GLY A 45 3.04 11.14 -11.24
N VAL A 46 2.14 12.02 -11.68
CA VAL A 46 0.84 12.21 -11.00
C VAL A 46 -0.26 11.73 -11.93
N ILE A 47 -1.06 10.79 -11.44
CA ILE A 47 -2.29 10.33 -12.09
C ILE A 47 -3.45 11.02 -11.37
N GLU A 48 -4.26 11.73 -12.13
CA GLU A 48 -5.52 12.27 -11.63
C GLU A 48 -6.65 11.27 -11.92
N TYR A 49 -7.28 10.74 -10.87
CA TYR A 49 -8.37 9.79 -11.01
C TYR A 49 -9.43 10.00 -9.93
N LYS A 50 -10.70 10.20 -10.35
CA LYS A 50 -11.85 10.47 -9.48
C LYS A 50 -11.60 11.61 -8.47
N GLY A 51 -10.90 12.66 -8.90
CA GLY A 51 -10.53 13.82 -8.08
C GLY A 51 -9.34 13.59 -7.14
N ALA A 52 -8.71 12.40 -7.15
CA ALA A 52 -7.49 12.14 -6.40
C ALA A 52 -6.23 12.32 -7.23
N ASN A 53 -5.22 12.87 -6.58
CA ASN A 53 -3.86 12.92 -7.08
C ASN A 53 -3.08 11.71 -6.55
N ILE A 54 -2.94 10.68 -7.39
CA ILE A 54 -2.20 9.47 -7.11
C ILE A 54 -0.77 9.67 -7.59
N GLN A 55 0.18 9.68 -6.66
CA GLN A 55 1.61 9.80 -6.97
C GLN A 55 2.17 8.43 -7.38
N LEU A 56 2.61 8.30 -8.61
CA LEU A 56 3.29 7.12 -9.14
C LEU A 56 4.81 7.31 -8.98
N LEU A 57 5.47 6.37 -8.32
CA LEU A 57 6.89 6.40 -8.01
C LEU A 57 7.59 5.29 -8.81
N ASP A 58 8.35 5.64 -9.85
CA ASP A 58 9.20 4.66 -10.52
C ASP A 58 10.39 4.31 -9.62
N LEU A 59 10.62 3.03 -9.37
CA LEU A 59 11.68 2.53 -8.49
C LEU A 59 12.76 1.77 -9.30
N PRO A 60 13.59 2.47 -10.09
CA PRO A 60 14.73 1.84 -10.74
C PRO A 60 15.75 1.41 -9.67
N GLY A 61 16.19 0.16 -9.72
CA GLY A 61 17.26 -0.33 -8.84
C GLY A 61 16.85 -1.26 -7.69
N ILE A 62 15.57 -1.57 -7.48
CA ILE A 62 15.20 -2.76 -6.66
C ILE A 62 15.68 -4.05 -7.35
N ILE A 63 15.80 -4.02 -8.67
CA ILE A 63 16.02 -5.17 -9.54
C ILE A 63 17.50 -5.50 -9.73
N GLU A 64 18.39 -4.51 -9.53
CA GLU A 64 19.83 -4.65 -9.74
C GLU A 64 20.59 -4.20 -8.49
N GLY A 65 20.77 -5.13 -7.54
CA GLY A 65 21.80 -4.97 -6.50
C GLY A 65 21.36 -4.30 -5.19
N ALA A 66 20.06 -4.21 -4.89
CA ALA A 66 19.59 -3.76 -3.57
C ALA A 66 20.13 -4.62 -2.41
N ALA A 67 20.31 -5.93 -2.66
CA ALA A 67 20.89 -6.88 -1.71
C ALA A 67 22.42 -6.73 -1.51
N GLN A 68 23.16 -6.04 -2.40
CA GLN A 68 24.63 -5.92 -2.31
C GLN A 68 25.12 -4.80 -1.39
N GLY A 69 24.24 -4.14 -0.62
CA GLY A 69 24.64 -3.22 0.45
C GLY A 69 25.30 -1.91 0.01
N LYS A 70 25.46 -1.65 -1.29
CA LYS A 70 25.90 -0.34 -1.81
C LYS A 70 24.78 0.67 -1.51
N GLY A 71 25.10 1.76 -0.79
CA GLY A 71 24.15 2.66 -0.12
C GLY A 71 22.96 3.22 -0.93
N ARG A 72 22.95 3.05 -2.25
CA ARG A 72 21.86 3.42 -3.17
C ARG A 72 20.61 2.54 -3.02
N GLY A 73 20.77 1.24 -2.73
CA GLY A 73 19.63 0.30 -2.59
C GLY A 73 18.72 0.62 -1.41
N ARG A 74 19.29 1.06 -0.27
CA ARG A 74 18.53 1.43 0.94
C ARG A 74 17.54 2.57 0.72
N GLN A 75 17.86 3.51 -0.16
CA GLN A 75 17.01 4.67 -0.44
C GLN A 75 15.77 4.27 -1.23
N VAL A 76 15.92 3.45 -2.27
CA VAL A 76 14.81 2.95 -3.09
C VAL A 76 13.85 2.09 -2.24
N ILE A 77 14.41 1.29 -1.33
CA ILE A 77 13.66 0.51 -0.34
C ILE A 77 12.85 1.42 0.58
N ALA A 78 13.45 2.50 1.09
CA ALA A 78 12.74 3.43 1.98
C ALA A 78 11.55 4.07 1.26
N VAL A 79 11.70 4.41 -0.03
CA VAL A 79 10.59 4.92 -0.85
C VAL A 79 9.50 3.86 -1.03
N ALA A 80 9.86 2.63 -1.40
CA ALA A 80 8.92 1.51 -1.56
C ALA A 80 8.10 1.26 -0.29
N ARG A 81 8.74 1.31 0.88
CA ARG A 81 8.08 1.14 2.19
C ARG A 81 7.09 2.24 2.54
N THR A 82 7.15 3.40 1.87
CA THR A 82 6.19 4.50 2.06
C THR A 82 5.03 4.47 1.07
N ALA A 83 5.09 3.59 0.06
CA ALA A 83 4.00 3.39 -0.89
C ALA A 83 2.83 2.66 -0.25
N ASP A 84 1.65 2.92 -0.77
CA ASP A 84 0.39 2.35 -0.31
C ASP A 84 0.05 1.08 -1.09
N VAL A 85 0.37 1.08 -2.39
CA VAL A 85 0.20 -0.05 -3.30
C VAL A 85 1.46 -0.19 -4.14
N VAL A 86 1.83 -1.42 -4.45
CA VAL A 86 2.85 -1.74 -5.46
C VAL A 86 2.15 -2.14 -6.76
N ILE A 87 2.54 -1.54 -7.87
CA ILE A 87 2.26 -2.07 -9.21
C ILE A 87 3.50 -2.81 -9.66
N MET A 88 3.38 -4.12 -9.84
CA MET A 88 4.43 -4.96 -10.42
C MET A 88 4.15 -5.16 -11.91
N MET A 89 4.85 -4.40 -12.75
CA MET A 89 4.74 -4.51 -14.20
C MET A 89 5.62 -5.65 -14.73
N LEU A 90 4.99 -6.55 -15.47
CA LEU A 90 5.55 -7.77 -16.01
C LEU A 90 5.33 -7.82 -17.51
N ASP A 91 6.25 -8.44 -18.24
CA ASP A 91 6.04 -8.78 -19.65
C ASP A 91 5.19 -10.05 -19.72
N ALA A 92 4.07 -10.03 -20.44
CA ALA A 92 3.15 -11.16 -20.55
C ALA A 92 3.83 -12.44 -21.10
N THR A 93 4.88 -12.29 -21.92
CA THR A 93 5.63 -13.42 -22.50
C THR A 93 6.57 -14.10 -21.50
N LYS A 94 7.00 -13.39 -20.44
CA LYS A 94 8.01 -13.85 -19.46
C LYS A 94 7.57 -13.63 -18.01
N GLY A 95 6.27 -13.47 -17.79
CA GLY A 95 5.72 -12.91 -16.56
C GLY A 95 6.01 -13.74 -15.32
N GLU A 96 6.02 -15.08 -15.42
CA GLU A 96 6.26 -15.97 -14.28
C GLU A 96 7.67 -15.83 -13.72
N VAL A 97 8.68 -15.84 -14.60
CA VAL A 97 10.08 -15.73 -14.21
C VAL A 97 10.35 -14.35 -13.61
N GLN A 98 9.83 -13.31 -14.24
CA GLN A 98 9.98 -11.94 -13.75
C GLN A 98 9.30 -11.74 -12.40
N ARG A 99 8.09 -12.29 -12.22
CA ARG A 99 7.34 -12.23 -10.98
C ARG A 99 8.10 -12.87 -9.83
N ALA A 100 8.56 -14.11 -10.01
CA ALA A 100 9.26 -14.85 -8.96
C ALA A 100 10.55 -14.13 -8.51
N LEU A 101 11.30 -13.55 -9.46
CA LEU A 101 12.51 -12.78 -9.15
C LEU A 101 12.17 -11.50 -8.36
N LEU A 102 11.17 -10.74 -8.79
CA LEU A 102 10.78 -9.49 -8.14
C LEU A 102 10.17 -9.71 -6.76
N GLU A 103 9.36 -10.76 -6.59
CA GLU A 103 8.82 -11.15 -5.29
C GLU A 103 9.96 -11.49 -4.31
N LYS A 104 10.94 -12.28 -4.74
CA LYS A 104 12.09 -12.64 -3.91
C LYS A 104 12.92 -11.41 -3.51
N GLU A 105 13.17 -10.49 -4.42
CA GLU A 105 13.90 -9.25 -4.13
C GLU A 105 13.15 -8.40 -3.10
N LEU A 106 11.83 -8.20 -3.28
CA LEU A 106 11.02 -7.44 -2.34
C LEU A 106 10.91 -8.11 -0.97
N GLU A 107 10.85 -9.44 -0.95
CA GLU A 107 10.85 -10.20 0.29
C GLU A 107 12.18 -10.07 1.05
N SER A 108 13.32 -10.09 0.35
CA SER A 108 14.65 -9.90 0.95
C SER A 108 14.81 -8.54 1.64
N VAL A 109 14.08 -7.54 1.13
CA VAL A 109 14.05 -6.17 1.61
C VAL A 109 13.10 -5.99 2.81
N GLY A 110 12.27 -6.99 3.11
CA GLY A 110 11.29 -6.95 4.19
C GLY A 110 9.94 -6.37 3.79
N ILE A 111 9.62 -6.35 2.50
CA ILE A 111 8.28 -6.06 1.98
C ILE A 111 7.55 -7.39 1.76
N ARG A 112 6.28 -7.46 2.18
CA ARG A 112 5.41 -8.62 2.00
C ARG A 112 4.22 -8.21 1.15
N LEU A 113 4.14 -8.77 -0.06
CA LEU A 113 3.11 -8.43 -1.04
C LEU A 113 1.87 -9.30 -0.83
N ASN A 114 0.68 -8.68 -0.81
CA ASN A 114 -0.63 -9.37 -0.74
C ASN A 114 -0.79 -10.35 0.45
N LYS A 115 0.00 -10.17 1.52
CA LYS A 115 -0.06 -10.97 2.75
C LYS A 115 -0.57 -10.12 3.91
N SER A 116 -1.36 -10.71 4.80
CA SER A 116 -1.69 -10.10 6.09
C SER A 116 -0.58 -10.35 7.10
N LYS A 117 -0.49 -9.48 8.12
CA LYS A 117 0.44 -9.70 9.23
C LYS A 117 0.05 -11.00 9.96
N PRO A 118 0.99 -11.91 10.21
CA PRO A 118 0.71 -13.14 10.93
C PRO A 118 0.15 -12.89 12.33
N ASN A 119 -0.85 -13.65 12.74
CA ASN A 119 -1.51 -13.57 14.04
C ASN A 119 -0.73 -14.38 15.10
N ILE A 120 0.50 -13.97 15.34
CA ILE A 120 1.37 -14.55 16.37
C ILE A 120 1.50 -13.54 17.50
N TYR A 121 1.13 -13.95 18.71
CA TYR A 121 1.39 -13.16 19.90
C TYR A 121 2.82 -13.44 20.37
N PHE A 122 3.67 -12.42 20.30
CA PHE A 122 5.06 -12.48 20.72
C PHE A 122 5.33 -11.41 21.78
N LYS A 123 5.79 -11.83 22.95
CA LYS A 123 6.14 -10.94 24.06
C LYS A 123 7.45 -11.35 24.73
N PRO A 124 8.52 -10.56 24.63
CA PRO A 124 9.75 -10.78 25.39
C PRO A 124 9.50 -10.73 26.90
N LYS A 125 10.12 -11.65 27.65
CA LYS A 125 10.06 -11.75 29.11
C LYS A 125 11.41 -11.40 29.72
N LYS A 126 11.42 -11.02 31.00
CA LYS A 126 12.66 -10.76 31.75
C LYS A 126 13.35 -12.04 32.24
N GLY A 127 12.61 -13.15 32.32
CA GLY A 127 13.07 -14.45 32.81
C GLY A 127 12.00 -15.53 32.59
N GLY A 128 12.32 -16.78 32.92
CA GLY A 128 11.38 -17.91 32.84
C GLY A 128 11.45 -18.71 31.53
N GLY A 129 12.46 -18.49 30.69
CA GLY A 129 12.66 -19.24 29.46
C GLY A 129 11.66 -18.90 28.34
N ILE A 130 11.63 -19.77 27.33
CA ILE A 130 10.72 -19.67 26.19
C ILE A 130 9.45 -20.46 26.51
N SER A 131 8.31 -19.77 26.55
CA SER A 131 6.99 -20.39 26.66
C SER A 131 6.36 -20.42 25.27
N PHE A 132 6.07 -21.62 24.78
CA PHE A 132 5.45 -21.86 23.50
C PHE A 132 4.05 -22.43 23.69
N ASN A 133 3.05 -21.76 23.12
CA ASN A 133 1.67 -22.20 23.08
C ASN A 133 1.14 -22.13 21.65
N SER A 134 0.23 -23.02 21.29
CA SER A 134 -0.47 -22.94 20.01
C SER A 134 -1.96 -23.21 20.19
N THR A 135 -2.80 -22.40 19.54
CA THR A 135 -4.25 -22.62 19.46
C THR A 135 -4.61 -23.56 18.31
N VAL A 136 -3.73 -23.69 17.30
CA VAL A 136 -3.96 -24.46 16.08
C VAL A 136 -2.86 -25.53 15.93
N THR A 137 -3.16 -26.63 15.24
CA THR A 137 -2.15 -27.62 14.87
C THR A 137 -1.17 -27.01 13.87
N LEU A 138 0.10 -26.92 14.25
CA LEU A 138 1.14 -26.35 13.40
C LEU A 138 1.71 -27.43 12.49
N THR A 139 1.70 -27.19 11.19
CA THR A 139 2.26 -28.14 10.20
C THR A 139 3.70 -27.82 9.85
N GLN A 140 4.07 -26.53 9.91
CA GLN A 140 5.37 -26.04 9.43
C GLN A 140 6.31 -25.59 10.55
N CYS A 141 5.78 -25.22 11.72
CA CYS A 141 6.57 -24.76 12.86
C CYS A 141 6.54 -25.75 14.02
N SER A 142 7.70 -26.33 14.34
CA SER A 142 7.86 -27.12 15.56
C SER A 142 8.38 -26.25 16.72
N GLU A 143 8.07 -26.64 17.96
CA GLU A 143 8.58 -25.95 19.15
C GLU A 143 10.12 -25.83 19.14
N LYS A 144 10.82 -26.90 18.75
CA LYS A 144 12.28 -26.91 18.62
C LYS A 144 12.78 -25.88 17.62
N LEU A 145 12.12 -25.75 16.47
CA LEU A 145 12.49 -24.77 15.44
C LEU A 145 12.27 -23.34 15.95
N VAL A 146 11.16 -23.09 16.63
CA VAL A 146 10.86 -21.78 17.24
C VAL A 146 11.91 -21.40 18.28
N GLN A 147 12.31 -22.35 19.13
CA GLN A 147 13.39 -22.13 20.09
C GLN A 147 14.73 -21.81 19.39
N LEU A 148 15.10 -22.56 18.35
CA LEU A 148 16.33 -22.32 17.57
C LEU A 148 16.35 -20.92 16.96
N ILE A 149 15.25 -20.50 16.32
CA ILE A 149 15.11 -19.16 15.74
C ILE A 149 15.28 -18.10 16.84
N LEU A 150 14.57 -18.23 17.97
CA LEU A 150 14.68 -17.26 19.07
C LEU A 150 16.10 -17.18 19.64
N HIS A 151 16.80 -18.30 19.77
CA HIS A 151 18.19 -18.34 20.21
C HIS A 151 19.13 -17.66 19.22
N GLU A 152 18.93 -17.82 17.91
CA GLU A 152 19.71 -17.13 16.88
C GLU A 152 19.55 -15.61 16.96
N TYR A 153 18.35 -15.14 17.28
CA TYR A 153 18.06 -13.72 17.56
C TYR A 153 18.47 -13.27 18.98
N LYS A 154 19.16 -14.12 19.76
CA LYS A 154 19.60 -13.87 21.15
C LYS A 154 18.45 -13.59 22.13
N ILE A 155 17.28 -14.18 21.88
CA ILE A 155 16.07 -14.06 22.70
C ILE A 155 15.91 -15.34 23.50
N PHE A 156 16.28 -15.30 24.78
CA PHE A 156 16.25 -16.47 25.68
C PHE A 156 14.98 -16.56 26.52
N ASN A 157 14.23 -15.46 26.64
CA ASN A 157 13.03 -15.38 27.47
C ASN A 157 11.92 -14.71 26.68
N ALA A 158 10.90 -15.46 26.28
CA ALA A 158 9.79 -14.95 25.51
C ALA A 158 8.53 -15.82 25.69
N GLU A 159 7.38 -15.20 25.46
CA GLU A 159 6.11 -15.90 25.29
C GLU A 159 5.70 -15.82 23.83
N VAL A 160 5.44 -16.98 23.24
CA VAL A 160 4.99 -17.12 21.87
C VAL A 160 3.69 -17.91 21.87
N LEU A 161 2.65 -17.32 21.30
CA LEU A 161 1.37 -17.98 21.08
C LEU A 161 1.00 -17.87 19.60
N PHE A 162 0.94 -19.02 18.93
CA PHE A 162 0.45 -19.13 17.56
C PHE A 162 -1.08 -19.26 17.55
N ARG A 163 -1.76 -18.36 16.83
CA ARG A 163 -3.23 -18.41 16.64
C ARG A 163 -3.64 -18.87 15.25
N GLU A 164 -2.67 -19.06 14.35
CA GLU A 164 -2.85 -19.59 13.00
C GLU A 164 -1.62 -20.42 12.61
N ASP A 165 -1.72 -21.22 11.55
CA ASP A 165 -0.60 -22.01 11.04
C ASP A 165 0.32 -21.12 10.21
N CYS A 166 1.50 -20.82 10.77
CA CYS A 166 2.48 -19.92 10.16
C CYS A 166 3.76 -20.67 9.75
N SER A 167 4.44 -20.14 8.74
CA SER A 167 5.77 -20.62 8.35
C SER A 167 6.87 -20.07 9.27
N PRO A 168 8.08 -20.67 9.27
CA PRO A 168 9.22 -20.16 10.03
C PRO A 168 9.59 -18.72 9.62
N ASP A 169 9.47 -18.39 8.34
CA ASP A 169 9.76 -17.05 7.80
C ASP A 169 8.75 -16.01 8.31
N GLU A 170 7.47 -16.39 8.42
CA GLU A 170 6.42 -15.54 8.98
C GLU A 170 6.63 -15.29 10.49
N PHE A 171 7.13 -16.29 11.21
CA PHE A 171 7.52 -16.11 12.61
C PHE A 171 8.71 -15.14 12.74
N ILE A 172 9.73 -15.28 11.88
CA ILE A 172 10.85 -14.33 11.80
C ILE A 172 10.34 -12.91 11.52
N ASP A 173 9.35 -12.76 10.64
CA ASP A 173 8.76 -11.46 10.34
C ASP A 173 8.12 -10.79 11.56
N VAL A 174 7.50 -11.56 12.45
CA VAL A 174 6.94 -11.07 13.72
C VAL A 174 8.03 -10.68 14.71
N ILE A 175 9.11 -11.46 14.80
CA ILE A 175 10.26 -11.16 15.68
C ILE A 175 10.95 -9.86 15.26
N VAL A 176 11.24 -9.72 13.96
CA VAL A 176 11.98 -8.55 13.47
C VAL A 176 11.13 -7.29 13.53
N GLY A 177 9.81 -7.41 13.33
CA GLY A 177 8.84 -6.33 13.54
C GLY A 177 8.94 -5.12 12.60
N ASN A 178 9.95 -5.09 11.71
CA ASN A 178 10.20 -4.00 10.77
C ASN A 178 9.64 -4.24 9.36
N ARG A 179 8.88 -5.33 9.17
CA ARG A 179 8.29 -5.71 7.89
C ARG A 179 7.12 -4.82 7.51
N VAL A 180 6.97 -4.58 6.22
CA VAL A 180 5.84 -3.82 5.67
C VAL A 180 4.99 -4.73 4.82
N TYR A 181 3.71 -4.84 5.18
CA TYR A 181 2.71 -5.60 4.45
C TYR A 181 1.91 -4.63 3.60
N MET A 182 1.90 -4.86 2.28
CA MET A 182 1.22 -3.97 1.35
C MET A 182 0.58 -4.74 0.20
N PRO A 183 -0.55 -4.24 -0.31
CA PRO A 183 -1.17 -4.81 -1.49
C PRO A 183 -0.30 -4.58 -2.75
N CYS A 184 -0.31 -5.56 -3.64
CA CYS A 184 0.42 -5.55 -4.90
C CYS A 184 -0.50 -5.94 -6.05
N LEU A 185 -0.50 -5.15 -7.11
CA LEU A 185 -1.22 -5.41 -8.35
C LEU A 185 -0.21 -5.87 -9.42
N TYR A 186 -0.36 -7.10 -9.90
CA TYR A 186 0.46 -7.63 -10.98
C TYR A 186 -0.11 -7.20 -12.32
N VAL A 187 0.67 -6.45 -13.10
CA VAL A 187 0.24 -5.87 -14.37
C VAL A 187 1.03 -6.52 -15.49
N TYR A 188 0.39 -7.40 -16.24
CA TYR A 188 0.97 -8.10 -17.39
C TYR A 188 0.78 -7.25 -18.65
N ASN A 189 1.85 -6.61 -19.10
CA ASN A 189 1.88 -5.77 -20.29
C ASN A 189 2.27 -6.57 -21.55
N LYS A 190 2.06 -5.99 -22.73
CA LYS A 190 2.33 -6.59 -24.06
C LYS A 190 1.44 -7.79 -24.38
N ILE A 191 0.15 -7.70 -24.01
CA ILE A 191 -0.83 -8.75 -24.29
C ILE A 191 -1.04 -8.98 -25.80
N ASP A 192 -0.62 -8.02 -26.63
CA ASP A 192 -0.56 -8.11 -28.09
C ASP A 192 0.40 -9.19 -28.62
N GLN A 193 1.29 -9.72 -27.77
CA GLN A 193 2.28 -10.74 -28.15
C GLN A 193 1.92 -12.16 -27.71
N ILE A 194 0.78 -12.34 -27.04
CA ILE A 194 0.32 -13.63 -26.53
C ILE A 194 -1.05 -13.98 -27.09
N SER A 195 -1.42 -15.26 -27.02
CA SER A 195 -2.72 -15.74 -27.48
C SER A 195 -3.86 -15.26 -26.58
N MET A 196 -5.08 -15.16 -27.12
CA MET A 196 -6.27 -14.81 -26.32
C MET A 196 -6.52 -15.79 -25.16
N GLU A 197 -6.17 -17.07 -25.33
CA GLU A 197 -6.26 -18.09 -24.28
C GLU A 197 -5.31 -17.77 -23.12
N GLU A 198 -4.08 -17.35 -23.41
CA GLU A 198 -3.11 -16.94 -22.41
C GLU A 198 -3.52 -15.64 -21.71
N VAL A 199 -4.10 -14.68 -22.46
CA VAL A 199 -4.64 -13.44 -21.89
C VAL A 199 -5.74 -13.76 -20.86
N ASP A 200 -6.71 -14.61 -21.23
CA ASP A 200 -7.78 -15.03 -20.32
C ASP A 200 -7.24 -15.78 -19.10
N ARG A 201 -6.26 -16.68 -19.29
CA ARG A 201 -5.58 -17.36 -18.19
C ARG A 201 -4.89 -16.39 -17.24
N LEU A 202 -4.21 -15.36 -17.73
CA LEU A 202 -3.54 -14.35 -16.91
C LEU A 202 -4.54 -13.44 -16.19
N ALA A 203 -5.62 -13.04 -16.88
CA ALA A 203 -6.65 -12.16 -16.34
C ALA A 203 -7.43 -12.79 -15.17
N ARG A 204 -7.61 -14.12 -15.16
CA ARG A 204 -8.30 -14.84 -14.08
C ARG A 204 -7.47 -15.03 -12.81
N ARG A 205 -6.18 -14.72 -12.83
CA ARG A 205 -5.32 -14.88 -11.65
C ARG A 205 -5.64 -13.83 -10.59
N PRO A 206 -5.46 -14.15 -9.30
CA PRO A 206 -5.67 -13.18 -8.24
C PRO A 206 -4.70 -12.02 -8.40
N HIS A 207 -5.19 -10.82 -8.10
CA HIS A 207 -4.43 -9.58 -8.13
C HIS A 207 -3.75 -9.28 -9.47
N SER A 208 -4.28 -9.79 -10.58
CA SER A 208 -3.67 -9.68 -11.91
C SER A 208 -4.51 -8.82 -12.84
N VAL A 209 -3.85 -7.97 -13.63
CA VAL A 209 -4.45 -7.16 -14.68
C VAL A 209 -3.61 -7.29 -15.94
N VAL A 210 -4.27 -7.51 -17.07
CA VAL A 210 -3.64 -7.64 -18.38
C VAL A 210 -3.80 -6.32 -19.13
N ILE A 211 -2.74 -5.75 -19.70
CA ILE A 211 -2.78 -4.48 -20.43
C ILE A 211 -1.92 -4.53 -21.71
N SER A 212 -2.19 -3.63 -22.65
CA SER A 212 -1.21 -3.27 -23.69
C SER A 212 -1.01 -1.77 -23.69
N CYS A 213 0.14 -1.30 -23.22
CA CYS A 213 0.50 0.11 -23.32
C CYS A 213 0.64 0.56 -24.79
N GLY A 214 1.11 -0.33 -25.68
CA GLY A 214 1.29 -0.03 -27.10
C GLY A 214 -0.04 0.22 -27.82
N MET A 215 -1.04 -0.61 -27.53
CA MET A 215 -2.39 -0.50 -28.13
C MET A 215 -3.38 0.29 -27.27
N LYS A 216 -2.95 0.79 -26.09
CA LYS A 216 -3.80 1.46 -25.09
C LYS A 216 -4.99 0.62 -24.64
N LEU A 217 -4.80 -0.68 -24.47
CA LEU A 217 -5.84 -1.61 -24.05
C LEU A 217 -5.85 -1.78 -22.53
N ASN A 218 -7.06 -1.75 -21.94
CA ASN A 218 -7.35 -2.08 -20.54
C ASN A 218 -6.69 -1.16 -19.49
N LEU A 219 -6.28 0.05 -19.88
CA LEU A 219 -5.67 1.04 -18.99
C LEU A 219 -6.68 1.67 -18.01
N ASP A 220 -7.92 1.82 -18.46
CA ASP A 220 -9.08 2.25 -17.69
C ASP A 220 -9.41 1.26 -16.57
N TYR A 221 -9.50 -0.04 -16.90
CA TYR A 221 -9.71 -1.09 -15.91
C TYR A 221 -8.56 -1.17 -14.89
N LEU A 222 -7.31 -0.96 -15.33
CA LEU A 222 -6.17 -0.87 -14.43
C LEU A 222 -6.33 0.28 -13.42
N LEU A 223 -6.81 1.46 -13.83
CA LEU A 223 -7.06 2.57 -12.91
C LEU A 223 -8.18 2.27 -11.93
N GLU A 224 -9.25 1.62 -12.39
CA GLU A 224 -10.33 1.18 -11.53
C GLU A 224 -9.84 0.20 -10.46
N LYS A 225 -9.05 -0.81 -10.86
CA LYS A 225 -8.43 -1.75 -9.90
C LYS A 225 -7.43 -1.08 -8.98
N LEU A 226 -6.65 -0.13 -9.47
CA LEU A 226 -5.75 0.64 -8.62
C LEU A 226 -6.51 1.43 -7.56
N TRP A 227 -7.64 2.04 -7.93
CA TRP A 227 -8.50 2.77 -7.01
C TRP A 227 -9.07 1.87 -5.91
N GLU A 228 -9.57 0.69 -6.26
CA GLU A 228 -10.05 -0.32 -5.30
C GLU A 228 -8.94 -0.69 -4.30
N TYR A 229 -7.72 -0.90 -4.78
CA TYR A 229 -6.57 -1.29 -3.97
C TYR A 229 -6.07 -0.20 -3.02
N LEU A 230 -6.13 1.06 -3.47
CA LEU A 230 -5.75 2.19 -2.65
C LEU A 230 -6.72 2.42 -1.48
N ALA A 231 -7.93 1.86 -1.55
CA ALA A 231 -8.96 1.96 -0.52
C ALA A 231 -9.15 3.41 -0.02
N LEU A 232 -9.21 4.34 -0.97
CA LEU A 232 -9.40 5.76 -0.69
C LEU A 232 -10.86 6.04 -0.36
N THR A 233 -11.05 6.97 0.57
CA THR A 233 -12.35 7.49 0.98
C THR A 233 -12.45 8.95 0.58
N CYS A 234 -13.36 9.24 -0.35
CA CYS A 234 -13.77 10.60 -0.68
C CYS A 234 -14.73 11.13 0.39
N ILE A 235 -14.46 12.31 0.95
CA ILE A 235 -15.28 12.98 1.96
C ILE A 235 -15.63 14.36 1.43
N TYR A 236 -16.90 14.70 1.45
CA TYR A 236 -17.40 15.96 0.94
C TYR A 236 -17.56 16.98 2.07
N THR A 237 -17.24 18.24 1.79
CA THR A 237 -17.42 19.30 2.79
C THR A 237 -18.72 20.05 2.57
N LYS A 238 -19.31 20.50 3.67
CA LYS A 238 -20.50 21.35 3.66
C LYS A 238 -20.29 22.57 4.54
N LYS A 239 -20.56 23.75 3.98
CA LYS A 239 -20.60 25.01 4.74
C LYS A 239 -21.99 25.23 5.35
N ARG A 240 -22.03 25.90 6.49
CA ARG A 240 -23.30 26.21 7.17
C ARG A 240 -24.20 27.05 6.26
N GLY A 241 -25.44 26.59 6.05
CA GLY A 241 -26.41 27.27 5.19
C GLY A 241 -26.24 27.04 3.69
N GLN A 242 -25.24 26.26 3.26
CA GLN A 242 -25.02 25.90 1.87
C GLN A 242 -25.27 24.41 1.62
N ARG A 243 -25.48 24.05 0.36
CA ARG A 243 -25.49 22.65 -0.07
C ARG A 243 -24.07 22.07 0.02
N PRO A 244 -23.93 20.74 0.20
CA PRO A 244 -22.63 20.09 0.12
C PRO A 244 -21.94 20.38 -1.21
N ASP A 245 -20.63 20.54 -1.17
CA ASP A 245 -19.83 20.61 -2.38
C ASP A 245 -19.42 19.19 -2.79
N PHE A 246 -19.91 18.75 -3.95
CA PHE A 246 -19.58 17.45 -4.54
C PHE A 246 -18.49 17.54 -5.61
N THR A 247 -17.99 18.76 -5.90
CA THR A 247 -16.92 18.95 -6.89
C THR A 247 -15.55 18.71 -6.26
N ASP A 248 -15.30 19.33 -5.10
CA ASP A 248 -14.03 19.17 -4.36
C ASP A 248 -14.19 18.16 -3.20
N ALA A 249 -13.88 16.90 -3.50
CA ALA A 249 -13.78 15.86 -2.49
C ALA A 249 -12.44 15.93 -1.73
N ILE A 250 -12.50 15.79 -0.42
CA ILE A 250 -11.31 15.55 0.40
C ILE A 250 -11.02 14.06 0.40
N ILE A 251 -9.84 13.69 -0.09
CA ILE A 251 -9.49 12.29 -0.27
C ILE A 251 -8.56 11.88 0.87
N LEU A 252 -9.02 10.88 1.61
CA LEU A 252 -8.30 10.29 2.73
C LEU A 252 -8.21 8.78 2.55
N ARG A 253 -7.44 8.14 3.41
CA ARG A 253 -7.33 6.68 3.45
C ARG A 253 -8.45 6.10 4.30
N LYS A 254 -8.86 4.87 4.00
CA LYS A 254 -9.76 4.10 4.86
C LYS A 254 -9.25 4.11 6.31
N GLY A 255 -10.16 4.37 7.23
CA GLY A 255 -9.84 4.52 8.65
C GLY A 255 -9.42 5.94 9.05
N ALA A 256 -9.64 6.94 8.19
CA ALA A 256 -9.42 8.33 8.56
C ALA A 256 -10.50 8.82 9.55
N SER A 257 -10.05 9.53 10.58
CA SER A 257 -10.94 10.19 11.53
C SER A 257 -11.28 11.62 11.10
N VAL A 258 -12.27 12.22 11.75
CA VAL A 258 -12.60 13.65 11.58
C VAL A 258 -11.40 14.56 11.84
N GLU A 259 -10.49 14.18 12.73
CA GLU A 259 -9.23 14.91 12.95
C GLU A 259 -8.35 14.97 11.69
N HIS A 260 -8.22 13.85 10.96
CA HIS A 260 -7.48 13.82 9.72
C HIS A 260 -8.12 14.71 8.65
N VAL A 261 -9.46 14.76 8.59
CA VAL A 261 -10.20 15.69 7.71
C VAL A 261 -9.87 17.14 8.08
N CYS A 262 -9.91 17.48 9.37
CA CYS A 262 -9.59 18.82 9.84
C CYS A 262 -8.18 19.26 9.42
N HIS A 263 -7.18 18.40 9.62
CA HIS A 263 -5.80 18.68 9.22
C HIS A 263 -5.62 18.80 7.71
N ARG A 264 -6.43 18.11 6.90
CA ARG A 264 -6.40 18.19 5.44
C ARG A 264 -6.98 19.52 4.93
N ILE A 265 -8.01 20.05 5.59
CA ILE A 265 -8.57 21.37 5.28
C ILE A 265 -7.61 22.47 5.73
N HIS A 266 -7.18 22.44 7.00
CA HIS A 266 -6.25 23.43 7.53
C HIS A 266 -5.59 22.94 8.83
N ARG A 267 -4.28 23.13 8.98
CA ARG A 267 -3.50 22.63 10.14
C ARG A 267 -4.04 23.04 11.51
N SER A 268 -4.65 24.21 11.63
CA SER A 268 -5.19 24.75 12.90
C SER A 268 -6.67 24.44 13.12
N LEU A 269 -7.34 23.77 12.18
CA LEU A 269 -8.78 23.54 12.30
C LEU A 269 -9.11 22.55 13.42
N ALA A 270 -8.23 21.57 13.64
CA ALA A 270 -8.36 20.59 14.71
C ALA A 270 -8.34 21.24 16.11
N SER A 271 -7.51 22.28 16.33
CA SER A 271 -7.43 22.95 17.63
C SER A 271 -8.65 23.84 17.95
N GLN A 272 -9.31 24.35 16.91
CA GLN A 272 -10.53 25.17 17.02
C GLN A 272 -11.82 24.33 16.96
N PHE A 273 -11.72 23.01 16.91
CA PHE A 273 -12.86 22.12 16.73
C PHE A 273 -13.79 22.10 17.95
N LYS A 274 -15.10 22.25 17.73
CA LYS A 274 -16.14 22.08 18.76
C LYS A 274 -16.90 20.77 18.58
N TYR A 275 -17.39 20.53 17.36
CA TYR A 275 -18.02 19.28 16.91
C TYR A 275 -18.14 19.29 15.38
N ALA A 276 -18.38 18.12 14.80
CA ALA A 276 -18.78 18.01 13.40
C ALA A 276 -20.20 17.44 13.30
N LEU A 277 -20.92 17.84 12.25
CA LEU A 277 -22.13 17.18 11.80
C LEU A 277 -21.76 16.34 10.58
N VAL A 278 -22.06 15.04 10.62
CA VAL A 278 -21.80 14.11 9.53
C VAL A 278 -23.12 13.57 8.99
N TRP A 279 -23.22 13.49 7.67
CA TRP A 279 -24.28 12.80 6.94
C TRP A 279 -23.63 11.68 6.13
N GLY A 280 -24.10 10.45 6.28
CA GLY A 280 -23.57 9.31 5.54
C GLY A 280 -23.58 8.02 6.36
N THR A 281 -22.97 6.99 5.79
CA THR A 281 -23.04 5.61 6.30
C THR A 281 -22.22 5.41 7.58
N SER A 282 -21.25 6.28 7.86
CA SER A 282 -20.49 6.21 9.13
C SER A 282 -21.33 6.54 10.36
N THR A 283 -22.51 7.14 10.17
CA THR A 283 -23.40 7.58 11.25
C THR A 283 -24.71 6.80 11.26
N LYS A 284 -25.25 6.55 12.46
CA LYS A 284 -26.55 5.87 12.59
C LYS A 284 -27.73 6.79 12.25
N TYR A 285 -27.53 8.10 12.40
CA TYR A 285 -28.53 9.13 12.15
C TYR A 285 -27.94 10.20 11.24
N SER A 286 -28.72 10.72 10.30
CA SER A 286 -28.28 11.77 9.38
C SER A 286 -29.05 13.08 9.61
N PRO A 287 -28.42 14.18 10.09
CA PRO A 287 -27.04 14.27 10.58
C PRO A 287 -26.86 13.77 12.02
N GLN A 288 -25.66 13.28 12.32
CA GLN A 288 -25.22 12.99 13.68
C GLN A 288 -24.08 13.93 14.09
N ARG A 289 -24.09 14.35 15.36
CA ARG A 289 -23.01 15.11 15.98
C ARG A 289 -21.89 14.17 16.40
N VAL A 290 -20.69 14.40 15.89
CA VAL A 290 -19.51 13.55 16.13
C VAL A 290 -18.31 14.34 16.65
N GLY A 291 -17.38 13.63 17.29
CA GLY A 291 -16.10 14.16 17.77
C GLY A 291 -14.95 13.93 16.79
N LEU A 292 -13.73 14.29 17.20
CA LEU A 292 -12.51 14.15 16.38
C LEU A 292 -12.12 12.69 16.08
N THR A 293 -12.45 11.77 16.99
CA THR A 293 -12.11 10.34 16.89
C THR A 293 -13.09 9.53 16.04
N HIS A 294 -14.18 10.15 15.56
CA HIS A 294 -15.15 9.48 14.71
C HIS A 294 -14.51 9.10 13.38
N MET A 295 -14.76 7.86 12.96
CA MET A 295 -14.19 7.28 11.74
C MET A 295 -15.11 7.60 10.57
N MET A 296 -14.55 8.17 9.51
CA MET A 296 -15.29 8.57 8.32
C MET A 296 -15.36 7.40 7.33
N GLU A 297 -16.46 7.34 6.58
CA GLU A 297 -16.66 6.40 5.48
C GLU A 297 -16.69 7.11 4.12
N HIS A 298 -16.68 6.33 3.04
CA HIS A 298 -16.70 6.86 1.68
C HIS A 298 -18.01 7.60 1.41
N GLU A 299 -17.91 8.76 0.77
CA GLU A 299 -19.03 9.65 0.41
C GLU A 299 -19.72 10.34 1.59
N ASP A 300 -19.15 10.24 2.80
CA ASP A 300 -19.62 11.03 3.93
C ASP A 300 -19.52 12.53 3.64
N VAL A 301 -20.54 13.28 4.07
CA VAL A 301 -20.55 14.74 4.06
C VAL A 301 -20.28 15.23 5.47
N ILE A 302 -19.35 16.17 5.62
CA ILE A 302 -18.98 16.75 6.92
C ILE A 302 -19.16 18.28 6.94
N GLN A 303 -19.76 18.76 8.02
CA GLN A 303 -19.80 20.18 8.38
C GLN A 303 -19.10 20.38 9.72
N ILE A 304 -17.98 21.12 9.71
CA ILE A 304 -17.19 21.40 10.91
C ILE A 304 -17.72 22.65 11.61
N VAL A 305 -17.93 22.57 12.92
CA VAL A 305 -18.32 23.70 13.77
C VAL A 305 -17.14 24.04 14.69
N LYS A 306 -16.70 25.29 14.59
CA LYS A 306 -15.63 25.85 15.42
C LYS A 306 -16.15 26.27 16.79
N LYS A 307 -15.25 26.38 17.78
CA LYS A 307 -15.56 26.80 19.14
C LYS A 307 -16.19 28.19 19.19
#